data_AF-A0A956U4A3-F1
#
_entry.id   AF-A0A956U4A3-F1
#
_cell.length_a   1.000
_cell.length_b   1.000
_cell.length_c   1.000
_cell.angle_alpha   90.00
_cell.angle_beta   90.00
_cell.angle_gamma   90.00
#
_symmetry.space_group_name_H-M   'P 1'
#
loop_
_entity.id
_entity.type
_entity.pdbx_description
1 polymer ?
#
loop_
_entity_poly.entity_id
_entity_poly.type
_entity_poly.pdbx_seq_one_letter_code
_entity_poly.pdbx_strand_id
1 'polypeptide(L)'
;MSNDEKWIDGIAKDNVFHRRLSDLRNTSINQDHIAALEELNKPRQQTMFSRPEPRKKTILSHDDVIRIAFYDDGTQAYNFRYLVRRLEREIKRSKRYNRAVSVMIVAVEGFDKIEESYGVTAL
;
A
#
# COMPACT_ATOMS: atom_id res chain seq x y z
N MET A 1 22.21 -6.08 -16.20
CA MET A 1 22.24 -5.65 -14.78
C MET A 1 22.29 -6.90 -13.93
N SER A 2 23.31 -7.02 -13.07
CA SER A 2 23.55 -8.20 -12.24
C SER A 2 22.48 -8.33 -11.14
N ASN A 3 22.18 -9.55 -10.69
CA ASN A 3 21.21 -9.78 -9.61
C ASN A 3 21.58 -9.08 -8.30
N ASP A 4 22.88 -8.83 -8.07
CA ASP A 4 23.36 -8.07 -6.91
C ASP A 4 22.99 -6.59 -7.00
N GLU A 5 22.99 -6.00 -8.20
CA GLU A 5 22.60 -4.59 -8.39
C GLU A 5 21.10 -4.37 -8.12
N LYS A 6 20.25 -5.34 -8.49
CA LYS A 6 18.81 -5.30 -8.19
C LYS A 6 18.53 -5.44 -6.69
N TRP A 7 19.30 -6.26 -5.97
CA TRP A 7 19.19 -6.42 -4.52
C TRP A 7 19.63 -5.15 -3.77
N ILE A 8 20.73 -4.54 -4.22
CA ILE A 8 21.25 -3.27 -3.67
C ILE A 8 20.28 -2.12 -3.94
N ASP A 9 19.69 -2.04 -5.14
CA ASP A 9 18.66 -1.03 -5.47
C ASP A 9 17.38 -1.21 -4.64
N GLY A 10 16.97 -2.46 -4.38
CA GLY A 10 15.86 -2.77 -3.48
C GLY A 10 16.09 -2.27 -2.05
N ILE A 11 17.28 -2.53 -1.49
CA ILE A 11 17.68 -2.05 -0.16
C ILE A 11 17.78 -0.52 -0.13
N ALA A 12 18.32 0.10 -1.18
CA ALA A 12 18.44 1.55 -1.28
C ALA A 12 17.06 2.24 -1.30
N LYS A 13 16.10 1.69 -2.05
CA LYS A 13 14.72 2.19 -2.11
C LYS A 13 13.99 2.06 -0.78
N ASP A 14 14.21 0.96 -0.05
CA ASP A 14 13.62 0.73 1.27
C ASP A 14 14.19 1.68 2.33
N ASN A 15 15.51 1.92 2.29
CA ASN A 15 16.17 2.90 3.17
C ASN A 15 15.70 4.34 2.90
N VAL A 16 15.47 4.71 1.63
CA VAL A 16 14.91 6.03 1.26
C VAL A 16 13.47 6.17 1.71
N PHE A 17 12.67 5.09 1.64
CA PHE A 17 11.29 5.07 2.10
C PHE A 17 11.19 5.27 3.62
N HIS A 18 11.99 4.53 4.40
CA HIS A 18 12.05 4.69 5.85
C HIS A 18 12.59 6.04 6.30
N ARG A 19 13.51 6.64 5.55
CA ARG A 19 13.99 8.01 5.76
C ARG A 19 12.86 9.02 5.51
N ARG A 20 12.16 8.95 4.37
CA ARG A 20 11.03 9.84 4.06
C ARG A 20 9.87 9.70 5.04
N LEU A 21 9.58 8.49 5.50
CA LEU A 21 8.57 8.25 6.55
C LEU A 21 9.00 8.82 7.90
N SER A 22 10.28 8.70 8.26
CA SER A 22 10.82 9.34 9.45
C SER A 22 10.76 10.86 9.35
N ASP A 23 11.07 11.42 8.17
CA ASP A 23 10.98 12.85 7.90
C ASP A 23 9.53 13.34 7.98
N LEU A 24 8.56 12.59 7.43
CA LEU A 24 7.13 12.90 7.55
C LEU A 24 6.60 12.79 8.98
N ARG A 25 7.14 11.87 9.79
CA ARG A 25 6.76 11.69 11.19
C ARG A 25 7.42 12.73 12.11
N ASN A 26 8.62 13.18 11.76
CA ASN A 26 9.41 14.16 12.53
C ASN A 26 9.21 15.60 12.05
N THR A 27 8.48 15.82 10.94
CA THR A 27 7.94 17.14 10.63
C THR A 27 6.88 17.42 11.67
N SER A 28 7.30 17.97 12.80
CA SER A 28 6.44 18.68 13.74
C SER A 28 5.46 19.49 12.91
N ILE A 29 4.18 19.25 13.11
CA ILE A 29 3.09 19.94 12.42
C ILE A 29 3.31 21.45 12.66
N ASN A 30 4.04 22.10 11.75
CA ASN A 30 4.36 23.52 11.86
C ASN A 30 3.06 24.32 11.68
N GLN A 31 3.01 25.48 12.31
CA GLN A 31 1.88 26.40 12.21
C GLN A 31 1.52 26.71 10.75
N ASP A 32 2.51 26.71 9.84
CA ASP A 32 2.32 26.89 8.41
C ASP A 32 1.59 25.71 7.74
N HIS A 33 1.82 24.47 8.19
CA HIS A 33 1.06 23.31 7.72
C HIS A 33 -0.37 23.34 8.22
N ILE A 34 -0.60 23.83 9.45
CA ILE A 34 -1.95 24.03 10.00
C ILE A 34 -2.68 25.10 9.18
N ALA A 35 -2.02 26.22 8.89
CA ALA A 35 -2.57 27.30 8.06
C ALA A 35 -2.83 26.85 6.62
N ALA A 36 -1.93 26.06 6.02
CA ALA A 36 -2.12 25.49 4.68
C ALA A 36 -3.26 24.45 4.64
N LEU A 37 -3.38 23.61 5.68
CA LEU A 37 -4.51 22.69 5.83
C LEU A 37 -5.82 23.46 6.02
N GLU A 38 -5.81 24.54 6.80
CA GLU A 38 -6.96 25.42 7.02
C GLU A 38 -7.35 26.15 5.73
N GLU A 39 -6.38 26.60 4.94
CA GLU A 39 -6.59 27.18 3.62
C GLU A 39 -7.12 26.18 2.59
N LEU A 40 -6.64 24.93 2.61
CA LEU A 40 -7.19 23.83 1.81
C LEU A 40 -8.61 23.43 2.25
N ASN A 41 -8.96 23.67 3.52
CA ASN A 41 -10.29 23.44 4.07
C ASN A 41 -11.23 24.64 3.89
N LYS A 42 -10.73 25.81 3.48
CA LYS A 42 -11.61 26.91 3.05
C LYS A 42 -12.42 26.40 1.86
N PRO A 43 -13.75 26.60 1.86
CA PRO A 43 -14.55 26.24 0.70
C PRO A 43 -14.03 27.04 -0.48
N ARG A 44 -13.36 26.38 -1.44
CA ARG A 44 -12.97 26.96 -2.73
C ARG A 44 -14.17 27.74 -3.24
N GLN A 45 -13.99 29.04 -3.49
CA GLN A 45 -15.05 29.88 -4.04
C GLN A 45 -15.60 29.17 -5.27
N GLN A 46 -16.83 28.68 -5.14
CA GLN A 46 -17.50 27.91 -6.15
C GLN A 46 -17.68 28.84 -7.35
N THR A 47 -16.99 28.56 -8.45
CA THR A 47 -17.32 29.23 -9.71
C THR A 47 -18.69 28.72 -10.15
N MET A 48 -19.51 29.55 -10.80
CA MET A 48 -20.88 29.20 -11.21
C MET A 48 -21.00 27.92 -12.06
N PHE A 49 -19.87 27.38 -12.57
CA PHE A 49 -19.79 26.19 -13.41
C PHE A 49 -19.28 24.92 -12.71
N SER A 50 -18.79 25.01 -11.46
CA SER A 50 -18.44 23.81 -10.70
C SER A 50 -19.67 23.31 -9.96
N ARG A 51 -20.37 22.31 -10.48
CA ARG A 51 -21.28 21.49 -9.67
C ARG A 51 -20.41 20.87 -8.57
N PRO A 52 -20.59 21.20 -7.28
CA PRO A 52 -19.91 20.46 -6.24
C PRO A 52 -20.58 19.10 -6.24
N GLU A 53 -19.97 18.11 -6.90
CA GLU A 53 -20.30 16.74 -6.56
C GLU A 53 -20.02 16.62 -5.06
N PRO A 54 -21.03 16.34 -4.23
CA PRO A 54 -20.78 16.15 -2.81
C PRO A 54 -19.72 15.06 -2.75
N ARG A 55 -18.58 15.34 -2.09
CA ARG A 55 -17.68 14.27 -1.66
C ARG A 55 -18.56 13.34 -0.86
N LYS A 56 -19.04 12.26 -1.48
CA LYS A 56 -19.70 11.18 -0.76
C LYS A 56 -18.63 10.76 0.24
N LYS A 57 -18.83 11.09 1.52
CA LYS A 57 -18.24 10.31 2.59
C LYS A 57 -18.81 8.93 2.34
N THR A 58 -18.08 8.11 1.59
CA THR A 58 -18.36 6.69 1.50
C THR A 58 -18.13 6.21 2.92
N ILE A 59 -19.21 6.09 3.68
CA ILE A 59 -19.18 5.47 4.98
C ILE A 59 -18.81 4.02 4.66
N LEU A 60 -17.55 3.68 4.87
CA LEU A 60 -17.08 2.32 4.65
C LEU A 60 -17.87 1.40 5.58
N SER A 61 -18.50 0.38 5.00
CA SER A 61 -19.12 -0.67 5.79
C SER A 61 -18.05 -1.35 6.65
N HIS A 62 -18.47 -1.98 7.74
CA HIS A 62 -17.58 -2.86 8.51
C HIS A 62 -16.93 -3.93 7.60
N ASP A 63 -17.69 -4.44 6.64
CA ASP A 63 -17.21 -5.43 5.67
C ASP A 63 -16.16 -4.86 4.72
N ASP A 64 -16.31 -3.58 4.32
CA ASP A 64 -15.34 -2.91 3.46
C ASP A 64 -14.01 -2.69 4.21
N VAL A 65 -14.09 -2.35 5.50
CA VAL A 65 -12.90 -2.22 6.36
C VAL A 65 -12.19 -3.56 6.50
N ILE A 66 -12.91 -4.66 6.72
CA ILE A 66 -12.33 -6.01 6.78
C ILE A 66 -11.69 -6.37 5.44
N ARG A 67 -12.38 -6.08 4.33
CA ARG A 67 -11.87 -6.36 2.98
C ARG A 67 -10.54 -5.67 2.75
N ILE A 68 -10.47 -4.35 2.95
CA ILE A 68 -9.25 -3.56 2.77
C ILE A 68 -8.15 -4.00 3.76
N ALA A 69 -8.52 -4.40 4.97
CA ALA A 69 -7.55 -4.81 5.98
C ALA A 69 -6.79 -6.09 5.60
N PHE A 70 -7.48 -7.05 4.95
CA PHE A 70 -6.98 -8.40 4.73
C PHE A 70 -6.72 -8.76 3.26
N TYR A 71 -7.44 -8.17 2.32
CA TYR A 71 -7.42 -8.55 0.93
C TYR A 71 -6.78 -7.47 0.06
N ASP A 72 -6.21 -7.91 -1.06
CA ASP A 72 -5.76 -7.08 -2.16
C ASP A 72 -6.93 -6.82 -3.11
N ASP A 73 -7.08 -5.58 -3.57
CA ASP A 73 -8.28 -5.14 -4.32
C ASP A 73 -8.32 -5.69 -5.74
N GLY A 74 -7.15 -5.78 -6.41
CA GLY A 74 -7.05 -6.26 -7.78
C GLY A 74 -7.15 -7.79 -7.91
N THR A 75 -6.67 -8.53 -6.89
CA THR A 75 -6.57 -9.99 -6.98
C THR A 75 -7.53 -10.75 -6.07
N GLN A 76 -8.18 -10.08 -5.12
CA GLN A 76 -8.97 -10.68 -4.03
C GLN A 76 -8.20 -11.70 -3.19
N ALA A 77 -6.88 -11.80 -3.38
CA ALA A 77 -6.00 -12.61 -2.55
C ALA A 77 -5.74 -11.91 -1.22
N TYR A 78 -5.23 -12.64 -0.22
CA TYR A 78 -4.76 -11.99 1.00
C TYR A 78 -3.59 -11.06 0.69
N ASN A 79 -3.62 -9.86 1.24
CA ASN A 79 -2.52 -8.92 1.09
C ASN A 79 -1.24 -9.43 1.77
N PHE A 80 -0.11 -8.90 1.34
CA PHE A 80 1.21 -9.30 1.83
C PHE A 80 1.34 -9.16 3.36
N ARG A 81 0.76 -8.09 3.93
CA ARG A 81 0.76 -7.86 5.38
C ARG A 81 0.06 -9.01 6.14
N TYR A 82 -1.05 -9.52 5.62
CA TYR A 82 -1.73 -10.66 6.23
C TYR A 82 -0.90 -11.94 6.11
N LEU A 83 -0.28 -12.20 4.95
CA LEU A 83 0.59 -13.35 4.71
C LEU A 83 1.71 -13.42 5.75
N VAL A 84 2.46 -12.32 5.94
CA VAL A 84 3.56 -12.26 6.91
C VAL A 84 3.06 -12.55 8.33
N ARG A 85 1.97 -11.89 8.77
CA ARG A 85 1.36 -12.12 10.08
C ARG A 85 0.86 -13.55 10.27
N ARG A 86 0.42 -14.22 9.21
CA ARG A 86 -0.02 -15.62 9.25
C ARG A 86 1.18 -16.55 9.34
N LEU A 87 2.22 -16.29 8.56
CA LEU A 87 3.44 -17.08 8.50
C LEU A 87 4.20 -17.07 9.84
N GLU A 88 4.34 -15.92 10.49
CA GLU A 88 4.94 -15.83 11.83
C GLU A 88 4.23 -16.72 12.86
N ARG A 89 2.88 -16.74 12.81
CA ARG A 89 2.08 -17.60 13.68
C ARG A 89 2.28 -19.07 13.36
N GLU A 90 2.35 -19.44 12.09
CA GLU A 90 2.59 -20.83 11.70
C GLU A 90 4.01 -21.29 12.03
N ILE A 91 5.03 -20.45 11.91
CA ILE A 91 6.39 -20.77 12.37
C ILE A 91 6.41 -21.03 13.88
N LYS A 92 5.73 -20.20 14.68
CA LYS A 92 5.61 -20.43 16.14
C LYS A 92 4.90 -21.75 16.47
N ARG A 93 3.85 -22.10 15.72
CA ARG A 93 3.11 -23.37 15.88
C ARG A 93 3.94 -24.57 15.45
N SER A 94 4.64 -24.46 14.33
CA SER A 94 5.58 -25.45 13.81
C SER A 94 6.63 -25.82 14.86
N LYS A 95 7.28 -24.80 15.46
CA LYS A 95 8.23 -25.00 16.55
C LYS A 95 7.61 -25.67 17.77
N ARG A 96 6.38 -25.29 18.14
CA ARG A 96 5.67 -25.86 19.31
C ARG A 96 5.30 -27.33 19.13
N TYR A 97 4.89 -27.72 17.92
CA TYR A 97 4.35 -29.06 17.65
C TYR A 97 5.25 -29.93 16.77
N ASN A 98 6.49 -29.49 16.54
CA ASN A 98 7.47 -30.13 15.66
C ASN A 98 6.90 -30.52 14.28
N ARG A 99 6.15 -29.60 13.65
CA ARG A 99 5.54 -29.80 12.32
C ARG A 99 6.33 -29.06 11.25
N ALA A 100 6.56 -29.70 10.11
CA ALA A 100 7.18 -29.03 8.96
C ALA A 100 6.24 -27.96 8.38
N VAL A 101 6.82 -26.83 7.95
CA VAL A 101 6.12 -25.75 7.24
C VAL A 101 6.88 -25.45 5.95
N SER A 102 6.16 -25.35 4.84
CA SER A 102 6.68 -24.96 3.53
C SER A 102 5.97 -23.71 3.04
N VAL A 103 6.69 -22.85 2.31
CA VAL A 103 6.16 -21.65 1.66
C VAL A 103 6.53 -21.71 0.19
N MET A 104 5.57 -21.40 -0.68
CA MET A 104 5.79 -21.27 -2.12
C MET A 104 5.54 -19.82 -2.52
N ILE A 105 6.51 -19.23 -3.21
CA ILE A 105 6.39 -17.89 -3.78
C ILE A 105 6.43 -18.06 -5.29
N VAL A 106 5.39 -17.55 -5.96
CA VAL A 106 5.27 -17.60 -7.42
C VAL A 106 5.30 -16.16 -7.93
N ALA A 107 6.07 -15.93 -8.98
CA ALA A 107 6.11 -14.67 -9.69
C ALA A 107 5.78 -14.93 -11.17
N VAL A 108 5.09 -13.99 -11.80
CA VAL A 108 4.83 -14.03 -13.24
C VAL A 108 5.97 -13.29 -13.94
N GLU A 109 6.72 -14.00 -14.78
CA GLU A 109 7.75 -13.36 -15.60
C GLU A 109 7.15 -12.57 -16.76
N GLY A 110 7.77 -11.44 -17.09
CA GLY A 110 7.36 -10.62 -18.24
C GLY A 110 6.07 -9.84 -18.03
N PHE A 111 5.65 -9.62 -16.78
CA PHE A 111 4.45 -8.84 -16.45
C PHE A 111 4.49 -7.42 -17.05
N ASP A 112 5.66 -6.77 -17.05
CA ASP A 112 5.87 -5.46 -17.67
C ASP A 112 5.53 -5.44 -19.16
N LYS A 113 5.79 -6.56 -19.88
CA LYS A 113 5.49 -6.67 -21.31
C LYS A 113 3.99 -6.78 -21.58
N ILE A 114 3.22 -7.31 -20.63
CA ILE A 114 1.77 -7.41 -20.74
C ILE A 114 1.17 -6.00 -20.69
N GLU A 115 1.63 -5.18 -19.74
CA GLU A 115 1.21 -3.78 -19.64
C GLU A 115 1.58 -2.99 -20.91
N GLU A 116 2.79 -3.17 -21.43
CA GLU A 116 3.24 -2.52 -22.67
C GLU A 116 2.43 -2.98 -23.91
N SER A 117 2.09 -4.26 -24.01
CA SER A 117 1.47 -4.85 -25.20
C SER A 117 -0.06 -4.68 -25.24
N TYR A 118 -0.72 -4.70 -24.08
CA TYR A 118 -2.19 -4.74 -23.99
C TYR A 118 -2.79 -3.56 -23.19
N GLY A 119 -1.96 -2.76 -22.52
CA GLY A 119 -2.38 -1.63 -21.68
C GLY A 119 -2.84 -2.05 -20.28
N VAL A 120 -2.99 -1.05 -19.40
CA VAL A 120 -3.25 -1.25 -17.96
C VAL A 120 -4.58 -1.96 -17.67
N THR A 121 -5.58 -1.86 -18.55
CA THR A 121 -6.91 -2.49 -18.36
C THR A 121 -6.92 -3.98 -18.68
N ALA A 122 -5.85 -4.51 -19.29
CA ALA A 122 -5.71 -5.95 -19.53
C ALA A 122 -5.28 -6.73 -18.27
N LEU A 123 -4.96 -6.01 -17.18
CA LEU A 123 -4.58 -6.50 -15.86
C LEU A 123 -5.74 -6.35 -14.87
#